data_AF-A0A4Y2QVZ9-F1
#
_entry.id   AF-A0A4Y2QVZ9-F1
#
_cell.length_a   1.000
_cell.length_b   1.000
_cell.length_c   1.000
_cell.angle_alpha   90.00
_cell.angle_beta   90.00
_cell.angle_gamma   90.00
#
_symmetry.space_group_name_H-M   'P 1'
#
loop_
_entity.id
_entity.type
_entity.pdbx_description
1 polymer ?
#
loop_
_entity_poly.entity_id
_entity_poly.type
_entity_poly.pdbx_seq_one_letter_code
_entity_poly.pdbx_strand_id
1 'polypeptide(L)'
;MLPQIATNFNDGASTSVRVRTVQRTVINIGSRSRSPTRVPLLTARYNALLLSWARQHYHWTADDCKHVAWSDESRFELYRTDARVRVWR
;
A
#
# COMPACT_ATOMS: atom_id res chain seq x y z
N MET A 1 15.44 4.40 -1.56
CA MET A 1 15.02 4.13 -2.94
C MET A 1 15.77 4.99 -3.97
N LEU A 2 15.47 6.29 -4.18
CA LEU A 2 16.21 7.09 -5.18
C LEU A 2 17.73 7.16 -4.98
N PRO A 3 18.26 7.27 -3.74
CA PRO A 3 19.70 7.17 -3.52
C PRO A 3 20.28 5.81 -3.90
N GLN A 4 19.54 4.72 -3.63
CA GLN A 4 19.95 3.36 -3.99
C GLN A 4 19.97 3.15 -5.52
N ILE A 5 19.03 3.76 -6.23
CA ILE A 5 19.02 3.73 -7.70
C ILE A 5 20.24 4.50 -8.24
N ALA A 6 20.54 5.68 -7.68
CA ALA A 6 21.72 6.45 -8.08
C ALA A 6 23.03 5.70 -7.79
N THR A 7 23.15 5.00 -6.65
CA THR A 7 24.32 4.18 -6.36
C THR A 7 24.46 3.01 -7.35
N ASN A 8 23.37 2.35 -7.72
CA ASN A 8 23.41 1.27 -8.72
C ASN A 8 23.87 1.77 -10.09
N PHE A 9 23.46 2.98 -10.51
CA PHE A 9 23.93 3.58 -11.76
C PHE A 9 25.40 4.01 -11.71
N ASN A 10 25.92 4.28 -10.51
CA ASN A 10 27.31 4.68 -10.31
C ASN A 10 28.24 3.49 -10.12
N ASP A 11 27.70 2.29 -9.95
CA ASP A 11 28.49 1.07 -9.82
C ASP A 11 29.05 0.66 -11.19
N GLY A 12 30.37 0.77 -11.35
CA GLY A 12 31.08 0.51 -12.60
C GLY A 12 31.01 1.61 -13.68
N ALA A 13 30.34 2.75 -13.42
CA ALA A 13 30.23 3.84 -14.39
C ALA A 13 31.37 4.87 -14.27
N SER A 14 31.93 5.31 -15.40
CA SER A 14 32.95 6.37 -15.44
C SER A 14 32.40 7.76 -15.10
N THR A 15 31.08 7.93 -15.10
CA THR A 15 30.38 9.18 -14.81
C THR A 15 29.37 8.99 -13.70
N SER A 16 29.49 9.78 -12.63
CA SER A 16 28.56 9.72 -11.50
C SER A 16 27.24 10.45 -11.80
N VAL A 17 26.13 9.71 -11.72
CA VAL A 17 24.77 10.19 -11.73
C VAL A 17 24.38 10.69 -10.34
N ARG A 18 23.94 11.95 -10.27
CA ARG A 18 23.39 12.54 -9.04
C ARG A 18 21.93 12.11 -8.84
N VAL A 19 21.52 11.98 -7.57
CA VAL A 19 20.13 11.67 -7.17
C VAL A 19 19.11 12.62 -7.81
N ARG A 20 19.46 13.92 -7.95
CA ARG A 20 18.61 14.92 -8.61
C ARG A 20 18.29 14.58 -10.07
N THR A 21 19.23 13.96 -10.78
CA THR A 21 19.09 13.60 -12.18
C THR A 21 18.14 12.41 -12.28
N VAL A 22 18.35 11.37 -11.46
CA VAL A 22 17.45 10.22 -11.33
C VAL A 22 16.03 10.68 -11.02
N GLN A 23 15.86 11.59 -10.06
CA GLN A 23 14.55 12.10 -9.66
C GLN A 23 13.83 12.81 -10.82
N ARG A 24 14.50 13.69 -11.57
CA ARG A 24 13.90 14.39 -12.72
C ARG A 24 13.47 13.42 -13.81
N THR A 25 14.32 12.44 -14.14
CA THR A 25 14.00 11.44 -15.15
C THR A 25 12.81 10.58 -14.75
N VAL A 26 12.76 10.12 -13.49
CA VAL A 26 11.63 9.34 -12.96
C VAL A 26 10.32 10.14 -13.00
N ILE A 27 10.36 11.43 -12.67
CA ILE A 27 9.20 12.32 -12.77
C ILE A 27 8.78 12.54 -14.23
N ASN A 28 9.73 12.73 -15.15
CA ASN A 28 9.46 12.93 -16.57
C ASN A 28 8.84 11.68 -17.22
N ILE A 29 9.18 10.48 -16.74
CA ILE A 29 8.58 9.21 -17.18
C ILE A 29 7.16 9.02 -16.58
N GLY A 30 6.73 9.90 -15.68
CA GLY A 30 5.36 9.94 -15.14
C GLY A 30 5.21 9.43 -13.71
N SER A 31 6.28 8.90 -13.10
CA SER A 31 6.22 8.38 -11.74
C SER A 31 6.28 9.48 -10.68
N ARG A 32 5.59 9.27 -9.56
CA ARG A 32 5.56 10.18 -8.40
C ARG A 32 5.73 9.44 -7.09
N SER A 33 6.27 10.15 -6.10
CA SER A 33 6.29 9.66 -4.72
C SER A 33 4.87 9.64 -4.14
N ARG A 34 4.44 8.48 -3.65
CA ARG A 34 3.11 8.25 -3.07
C ARG A 34 3.22 7.46 -1.76
N SER A 35 2.28 7.68 -0.85
CA SER A 35 2.12 6.80 0.31
C SER A 35 1.56 5.44 -0.17
N PRO A 36 2.07 4.30 0.34
CA PRO A 36 1.54 2.99 -0.01
C PRO A 36 0.07 2.86 0.42
N THR A 37 -0.69 2.07 -0.34
CA THR A 37 -2.12 1.79 -0.08
C THR A 37 -2.31 1.31 1.36
N ARG A 38 -3.29 1.89 2.07
CA ARG A 38 -3.59 1.52 3.47
C ARG A 38 -4.32 0.19 3.60
N VAL A 39 -5.09 -0.16 2.58
CA VAL A 39 -5.87 -1.39 2.52
C VAL A 39 -5.07 -2.49 1.81
N PRO A 40 -5.22 -3.76 2.23
CA PRO A 40 -4.67 -4.87 1.48
C PRO A 40 -5.22 -4.86 0.06
N LEU A 41 -4.35 -5.15 -0.91
CA LEU A 41 -4.79 -5.35 -2.28
C LEU A 41 -5.60 -6.65 -2.33
N LEU A 42 -6.90 -6.52 -2.56
CA LEU A 42 -7.79 -7.65 -2.58
C LEU A 42 -7.60 -8.43 -3.88
N THR A 43 -7.39 -9.74 -3.75
CA THR A 43 -7.36 -10.64 -4.91
C THR A 43 -8.76 -10.75 -5.52
N ALA A 44 -8.85 -11.11 -6.80
CA ALA A 44 -10.13 -11.28 -7.49
C ALA A 44 -11.07 -12.25 -6.74
N ARG A 45 -10.50 -13.32 -6.17
CA ARG A 45 -11.23 -14.29 -5.32
C ARG A 45 -11.84 -13.62 -4.08
N TYR A 46 -11.06 -12.80 -3.37
CA TYR A 46 -11.55 -12.14 -2.17
C TYR A 46 -12.65 -11.12 -2.47
N ASN A 47 -12.52 -10.39 -3.59
CA ASN A 47 -13.57 -9.48 -4.06
C ASN A 47 -14.88 -10.23 -4.38
N ALA A 48 -14.79 -11.39 -5.03
CA ALA A 48 -15.97 -12.21 -5.31
C ALA A 48 -16.65 -12.71 -4.03
N LEU A 49 -15.87 -13.15 -3.04
CA LEU A 49 -16.38 -13.58 -1.74
C LEU A 49 -17.08 -12.43 -1.00
N LEU A 50 -16.43 -11.28 -0.87
CA LEU A 50 -17.05 -10.10 -0.24
C LEU A 50 -18.34 -9.68 -0.93
N LEU A 51 -18.37 -9.69 -2.27
CA LEU A 51 -19.57 -9.34 -3.03
C LEU A 51 -20.70 -10.35 -2.79
N SER A 52 -20.38 -11.66 -2.75
CA SER A 52 -21.37 -12.70 -2.47
C SER A 52 -21.95 -12.56 -1.06
N TRP A 53 -21.09 -12.27 -0.08
CA TRP A 53 -21.47 -12.05 1.32
C TRP A 53 -22.38 -10.81 1.44
N ALA A 54 -22.00 -9.69 0.83
CA ALA A 54 -22.79 -8.47 0.84
C ALA A 54 -24.17 -8.65 0.19
N ARG A 55 -24.27 -9.46 -0.88
CA ARG A 55 -25.54 -9.77 -1.52
C ARG A 55 -26.43 -10.66 -0.65
N GLN A 56 -25.86 -11.67 0.01
CA GLN A 56 -26.61 -12.56 0.91
C GLN A 56 -27.17 -11.79 2.11
N HIS A 57 -26.43 -10.78 2.59
CA HIS A 57 -26.82 -9.96 3.74
C HIS A 57 -27.38 -8.59 3.34
N TYR A 58 -27.80 -8.40 2.08
CA TYR A 58 -28.29 -7.12 1.58
C TYR A 58 -29.53 -6.60 2.34
N HIS A 59 -30.37 -7.52 2.84
CA HIS A 59 -31.59 -7.19 3.58
C HIS A 59 -31.41 -7.19 5.11
N TRP A 60 -30.19 -7.31 5.62
CA TRP A 60 -29.96 -7.30 7.07
C TRP A 60 -30.42 -6.00 7.71
N THR A 61 -31.20 -6.17 8.77
CA THR A 61 -31.65 -5.07 9.63
C THR A 61 -30.67 -4.89 10.79
N ALA A 62 -30.81 -3.76 11.51
CA ALA A 62 -30.02 -3.52 12.70
C ALA A 62 -30.23 -4.59 13.79
N ASP A 63 -31.42 -5.22 13.84
CA ASP A 63 -31.70 -6.30 14.77
C ASP A 63 -31.00 -7.60 14.36
N ASP A 64 -30.93 -7.93 13.07
CA ASP A 64 -30.17 -9.08 12.59
C ASP A 64 -28.69 -8.97 12.98
N CYS A 65 -28.11 -7.78 12.86
CA CYS A 65 -26.72 -7.52 13.25
C CYS A 65 -26.45 -7.74 14.75
N LYS A 66 -27.44 -7.55 15.64
CA LYS A 66 -27.29 -7.75 17.09
C LYS A 66 -27.15 -9.22 17.47
N HIS A 67 -27.63 -10.12 16.62
CA HIS A 67 -27.53 -11.57 16.85
C HIS A 67 -26.17 -12.15 16.42
N VAL A 68 -25.30 -11.34 15.78
CA VAL A 68 -23.98 -11.77 15.34
C VAL A 68 -22.93 -11.39 16.38
N ALA A 69 -22.18 -12.38 16.85
CA ALA A 69 -21.01 -12.17 17.70
C ALA A 69 -19.77 -11.88 16.84
N TRP A 70 -19.31 -10.63 16.84
CA TRP A 70 -18.11 -10.20 16.13
C TRP A 70 -16.87 -10.38 17.01
N SER A 71 -15.79 -10.93 16.45
CA SER A 71 -14.48 -11.03 17.10
C SER A 71 -13.39 -10.59 16.13
N ASP A 72 -12.43 -9.81 16.63
CA ASP A 72 -11.22 -9.41 15.90
C ASP A 72 -10.10 -9.15 16.91
N GLU A 73 -8.86 -9.35 16.50
CA GLU A 73 -7.68 -9.09 17.32
C GLU A 73 -7.13 -7.68 17.04
N SER A 74 -7.10 -6.84 18.07
CA SER A 74 -6.47 -5.52 17.98
C SER A 74 -5.07 -5.51 18.58
N ARG A 75 -4.16 -4.78 17.93
CA ARG A 75 -2.79 -4.57 18.38
C ARG A 75 -2.71 -3.30 19.24
N PHE A 76 -2.23 -3.43 20.48
CA PHE A 76 -1.97 -2.30 21.38
C PHE A 76 -0.45 -2.10 21.55
N GLU A 77 0.06 -0.95 21.10
CA GLU A 77 1.48 -0.59 21.15
C GLU A 77 1.65 0.78 21.83
N LEU A 78 2.67 0.91 22.70
CA LEU A 78 3.00 2.17 23.38
C LEU A 78 3.60 3.22 22.43
N TYR A 79 4.32 2.78 21.39
CA TYR A 79 4.86 3.63 20.33
C TYR A 79 4.67 2.92 18.99
N ARG A 80 3.95 3.56 18.05
CA ARG A 80 3.73 3.00 16.71
C ARG A 80 4.99 3.12 15.87
N THR A 81 5.58 1.99 15.49
CA THR A 81 6.73 1.92 14.56
C THR A 81 6.30 1.72 13.11
N ASP A 82 5.03 1.98 12.78
CA ASP A 82 4.47 1.90 11.42
C ASP A 82 5.00 3.01 10.49
N ALA A 83 6.32 3.21 10.44
CA ALA A 83 7.01 4.14 9.56
C ALA A 83 6.86 3.66 8.12
N ARG A 84 5.82 4.13 7.43
CA ARG A 84 5.56 3.80 6.04
C ARG A 84 6.50 4.58 5.13
N VAL A 85 7.41 3.85 4.50
CA VAL A 85 8.30 4.42 3.48
C VAL A 85 7.46 4.79 2.26
N ARG A 86 7.61 6.04 1.79
CA ARG A 86 7.00 6.47 0.53
C ARG A 86 7.55 5.64 -0.63
N VAL A 87 6.64 5.16 -1.46
CA VAL A 87 6.97 4.39 -2.67
C VAL A 87 6.90 5.30 -3.88
N TRP A 88 7.72 5.04 -4.89
CA TRP A 88 7.62 5.71 -6.19
C TRP A 88 6.83 4.80 -7.13
N ARG A 89 5.77 5.33 -7.75
CA ARG A 89 4.92 4.66 -8.75
C ARG A 89 4.72 5.60 -9.91
#